data_AF-A0A3D3CSQ8-F1
#
_entry.id   AF-A0A3D3CSQ8-F1
#
_cell.length_a   1.000
_cell.length_b   1.000
_cell.length_c   1.000
_cell.angle_alpha   90.00
_cell.angle_beta   90.00
_cell.angle_gamma   90.00
#
_symmetry.space_group_name_H-M   'P 1'
#
loop_
_entity.id
_entity.type
_entity.pdbx_description
1 polymer ?
#
loop_
_entity_poly.entity_id
_entity_poly.type
_entity_poly.pdbx_seq_one_letter_code
_entity_poly.pdbx_strand_id
1 'polypeptide(L)'
;MYSYALLEKNCYYLIQEAELSPVQLIKVNLETEQCMFVSRYADETVNEWKKKGDPIFDILELVSDEKIKDWESIYNDNQGSYNYEEDED
;
A
#
# COMPACT_ATOMS: atom_id res chain seq x y z
N MET A 1 -17.31 -6.87 -6.78
CA MET A 1 -15.97 -7.20 -6.28
C MET A 1 -14.98 -6.54 -7.22
N TYR A 2 -14.04 -5.78 -6.67
CA TYR A 2 -13.01 -5.06 -7.42
C TYR A 2 -11.83 -5.99 -7.74
N SER A 3 -10.78 -5.44 -8.34
CA SER A 3 -9.54 -6.17 -8.60
C SER A 3 -8.35 -5.22 -8.62
N TYR A 4 -7.15 -5.77 -8.51
CA TYR A 4 -5.90 -5.01 -8.57
C TYR A 4 -5.69 -4.26 -9.89
N ALA A 5 -6.42 -4.63 -10.97
CA ALA A 5 -6.40 -3.92 -12.25
C ALA A 5 -6.92 -2.47 -12.19
N LEU A 6 -7.65 -2.11 -11.13
CA LEU A 6 -8.22 -0.77 -10.94
C LEU A 6 -7.29 0.17 -10.18
N LEU A 7 -6.13 -0.33 -9.72
CA LEU A 7 -5.19 0.45 -8.92
C LEU A 7 -4.09 1.04 -9.79
N GLU A 8 -3.67 2.25 -9.46
CA GLU A 8 -2.63 2.97 -10.19
C GLU A 8 -1.26 2.79 -9.52
N LYS A 9 -0.21 2.70 -10.34
CA LYS A 9 1.18 2.64 -9.87
C LYS A 9 1.53 3.90 -9.08
N ASN A 10 2.34 3.74 -8.03
CA ASN A 10 2.83 4.77 -7.11
C ASN A 10 1.74 5.39 -6.22
N CYS A 11 0.52 4.85 -6.23
CA CYS A 11 -0.54 5.27 -5.35
C CYS A 11 -0.67 4.35 -4.13
N TYR A 12 -1.20 4.92 -3.03
CA TYR A 12 -1.49 4.21 -1.79
C TYR A 12 -3.00 4.03 -1.65
N TYR A 13 -3.43 2.84 -1.25
CA TYR A 13 -4.83 2.50 -1.11
C TYR A 13 -5.11 1.83 0.23
N LEU A 14 -6.24 2.18 0.84
CA LEU A 14 -6.86 1.38 1.89
C LEU A 14 -7.82 0.39 1.22
N ILE A 15 -7.54 -0.91 1.38
CA ILE A 15 -8.32 -1.99 0.77
C ILE A 15 -8.75 -3.02 1.80
N GLN A 16 -9.76 -3.80 1.44
CA GLN A 16 -10.17 -5.01 2.13
C GLN A 16 -10.13 -6.17 1.12
N GLU A 17 -9.35 -7.22 1.38
CA GLU A 17 -9.21 -8.36 0.45
C GLU A 17 -10.38 -9.36 0.58
N ALA A 18 -10.98 -9.49 1.77
CA ALA A 18 -12.13 -10.35 2.03
C ALA A 18 -13.13 -9.67 2.98
N GLU A 19 -14.41 -10.07 2.94
CA GLU A 19 -15.52 -9.43 3.69
C GLU A 19 -15.25 -9.23 5.20
N LEU A 20 -14.50 -10.14 5.81
CA LEU A 20 -14.16 -10.11 7.24
C LEU A 20 -12.68 -9.88 7.52
N SER A 21 -11.86 -9.57 6.50
CA SER A 21 -10.44 -9.27 6.70
C SER A 21 -10.26 -7.85 7.27
N PRO A 22 -9.18 -7.56 8.01
CA PRO A 22 -8.87 -6.18 8.38
C PRO A 22 -8.64 -5.31 7.13
N VAL A 23 -8.81 -4.00 7.31
CA VAL A 23 -8.38 -3.00 6.33
C VAL A 23 -6.86 -2.96 6.30
N GLN A 24 -6.30 -2.88 5.11
CA GLN A 24 -4.86 -2.88 4.89
C GLN A 24 -4.47 -1.68 4.03
N LEU A 25 -3.40 -1.01 4.41
CA LEU A 25 -2.73 -0.04 3.56
C LEU A 25 -1.78 -0.78 2.61
N ILE A 26 -1.91 -0.50 1.32
CA ILE A 26 -1.01 -0.99 0.30
C ILE A 26 -0.45 0.16 -0.54
N LYS A 27 0.77 -0.04 -1.07
CA LYS A 27 1.35 0.79 -2.14
C LYS A 27 1.58 -0.06 -3.37
N VAL A 28 1.13 0.42 -4.53
CA VAL A 28 1.46 -0.22 -5.81
C VAL A 28 2.84 0.25 -6.27
N ASN A 29 3.84 -0.63 -6.23
CA ASN A 29 5.22 -0.27 -6.57
C ASN A 29 5.52 -0.44 -8.06
N LEU A 30 4.96 -1.48 -8.67
CA LEU A 30 5.20 -1.82 -10.07
C LEU A 30 3.96 -2.47 -10.68
N GLU A 31 3.71 -2.12 -11.93
CA GLU A 31 2.71 -2.75 -12.78
C GLU A 31 3.42 -3.47 -13.92
N THR A 32 3.00 -4.70 -14.20
CA THR A 32 3.37 -5.48 -15.38
C THR A 32 2.13 -5.71 -16.24
N GLU A 33 2.24 -6.46 -17.33
CA GLU A 33 1.08 -6.78 -18.18
C GLU A 33 -0.05 -7.47 -17.38
N GLN A 34 0.29 -8.42 -16.50
CA GLN A 34 -0.70 -9.27 -15.82
C GLN A 34 -0.66 -9.21 -14.29
N CYS A 35 0.38 -8.62 -13.70
CA CYS A 35 0.60 -8.61 -12.25
C CYS A 35 0.95 -7.21 -11.73
N MET A 36 0.68 -7.00 -10.45
CA MET A 36 1.02 -5.83 -9.66
C MET A 36 1.97 -6.27 -8.53
N PHE A 37 3.06 -5.53 -8.34
CA PHE A 37 3.93 -5.69 -7.17
C PHE A 37 3.53 -4.65 -6.13
N VAL A 38 3.12 -5.10 -4.96
CA VAL A 38 2.58 -4.25 -3.90
C VAL A 38 3.37 -4.39 -2.61
N SER A 39 3.54 -3.29 -1.89
CA SER A 39 3.93 -3.30 -0.48
C SER A 39 2.68 -3.24 0.37
N ARG A 40 2.54 -4.14 1.33
CA ARG A 40 1.48 -4.16 2.33
C ARG A 40 2.07 -3.79 3.68
N TYR A 41 1.48 -2.80 4.34
CA TYR A 41 1.95 -2.27 5.61
C TYR A 41 1.09 -2.82 6.76
N ALA A 42 1.69 -3.67 7.58
CA ALA A 42 1.10 -4.27 8.78
C ALA A 42 2.14 -4.21 9.92
N ASP A 43 2.17 -5.20 10.82
CA ASP A 43 3.23 -5.31 11.84
C ASP A 43 4.64 -5.34 11.21
N GLU A 44 4.76 -5.95 10.02
CA GLU A 44 5.92 -5.87 9.15
C GLU A 44 5.48 -5.47 7.74
N THR A 45 6.36 -4.74 7.04
CA THR A 45 6.16 -4.43 5.61
C THR A 45 6.40 -5.70 4.79
N VAL A 46 5.37 -6.18 4.10
CA VAL A 46 5.45 -7.35 3.22
C VAL A 46 5.35 -6.91 1.76
N ASN A 47 6.30 -7.33 0.94
CA ASN A 47 6.26 -7.12 -0.51
C ASN A 47 5.75 -8.39 -1.19
N GLU A 48 4.72 -8.25 -2.03
CA GLU A 48 4.07 -9.40 -2.66
C GLU A 48 3.61 -9.09 -4.10
N TRP A 49 3.46 -10.16 -4.88
CA TRP A 49 2.90 -10.11 -6.23
C TRP A 49 1.43 -10.50 -6.19
N LYS A 50 0.58 -9.70 -6.83
CA LYS A 50 -0.83 -9.97 -7.06
C LYS A 50 -1.10 -10.03 -8.56
N LYS A 51 -1.96 -10.92 -9.03
CA LYS A 51 -2.45 -10.83 -10.40
C LYS A 51 -3.41 -9.65 -10.48
N LYS A 52 -3.45 -8.96 -11.63
CA LYS A 52 -4.42 -7.87 -11.86
C LYS A 52 -5.86 -8.33 -11.69
N GLY A 53 -6.15 -9.58 -12.07
CA GLY A 53 -7.46 -10.20 -11.91
C GLY A 53 -7.73 -10.80 -10.52
N ASP A 54 -6.77 -10.76 -9.58
CA ASP A 54 -7.05 -11.20 -8.21
C ASP A 54 -8.10 -10.25 -7.59
N PRO A 55 -9.09 -10.80 -6.89
CA PRO A 55 -10.23 -10.01 -6.47
C PRO A 55 -9.92 -9.22 -5.20
N ILE A 56 -10.44 -8.00 -5.14
CA ILE A 56 -10.44 -7.14 -3.95
C ILE A 56 -11.89 -7.02 -3.50
N PHE A 57 -12.17 -7.31 -2.23
CA PHE A 57 -13.53 -7.21 -1.71
C PHE A 57 -14.03 -5.76 -1.79
N ASP A 58 -13.27 -4.82 -1.24
CA ASP A 58 -13.56 -3.40 -1.30
C ASP A 58 -12.31 -2.52 -1.45
N ILE A 59 -12.43 -1.44 -2.20
CA ILE A 59 -11.42 -0.37 -2.30
C ILE A 59 -12.02 0.83 -1.58
N LEU A 60 -11.55 1.10 -0.37
CA LEU A 60 -12.16 2.08 0.52
C LEU A 60 -11.72 3.49 0.18
N GLU A 61 -10.43 3.67 -0.12
CA GLU A 61 -9.85 5.00 -0.31
C GLU A 61 -8.56 4.94 -1.14
N LEU A 62 -8.43 5.87 -2.08
CA LEU A 62 -7.13 6.32 -2.61
C LEU A 62 -6.60 7.39 -1.66
N VAL A 63 -5.54 7.08 -0.93
CA VAL A 63 -5.04 7.95 0.14
C VAL A 63 -4.21 9.08 -0.47
N SER A 64 -4.46 10.31 -0.04
CA SER A 64 -3.72 11.47 -0.52
C SER A 64 -2.29 11.52 0.02
N ASP A 65 -1.39 12.17 -0.72
CA ASP A 65 0.01 12.33 -0.33
C ASP A 65 0.17 12.99 1.05
N GLU A 66 -0.68 13.97 1.39
CA GLU A 66 -0.68 14.61 2.71
C GLU A 66 -0.93 13.59 3.83
N LYS A 67 -1.92 12.70 3.64
CA LYS A 67 -2.25 11.66 4.62
C LYS A 67 -1.22 10.54 4.68
N ILE A 68 -0.55 10.25 3.58
CA ILE A 68 0.58 9.32 3.57
C ILE A 68 1.75 9.88 4.37
N LYS A 69 2.07 11.17 4.25
CA LYS A 69 3.14 11.79 5.06
C LYS A 69 2.83 11.73 6.56
N ASP A 70 1.59 12.05 6.94
CA ASP A 70 1.14 11.94 8.34
C ASP A 70 1.30 10.49 8.86
N TRP A 71 0.86 9.52 8.05
CA TRP A 71 0.94 8.10 8.40
C TRP A 71 2.38 7.57 8.46
N GLU A 72 3.24 7.93 7.50
CA GLU A 72 4.64 7.50 7.43
C GLU A 72 5.42 7.96 8.67
N SER A 73 5.18 9.18 9.16
CA SER A 73 5.75 9.66 10.42
C SER A 73 5.41 8.72 11.59
N ILE A 74 4.14 8.35 11.72
CA ILE A 74 3.66 7.45 12.79
C ILE A 74 4.24 6.05 12.63
N TYR A 75 4.30 5.54 11.39
CA TYR A 75 4.78 4.19 11.10
C TYR A 75 6.28 4.04 11.42
N ASN A 76 7.10 5.01 11.01
CA ASN A 76 8.54 5.00 11.24
C ASN A 76 8.91 5.19 12.72
N ASP A 77 8.19 6.07 13.43
CA ASP A 77 8.35 6.27 14.86
C ASP A 77 8.07 4.97 15.65
N ASN A 78 7.04 4.21 15.26
CA ASN A 78 6.67 2.95 15.92
C ASN A 78 7.62 1.78 15.59
N GLN A 79 8.23 1.77 14.40
CA GLN A 79 9.19 0.73 13.99
C GLN A 79 10.63 1.00 14.50
N GLY A 80 10.85 2.11 15.23
CA GLY A 80 12.12 2.43 15.87
C GLY A 80 13.30 2.66 14.91
N SER A 81 13.04 3.10 13.67
CA SER A 81 14.05 3.10 12.61
C SER A 81 14.42 4.50 12.13
N TYR A 82 15.71 4.84 12.34
CA TYR A 82 16.58 5.60 11.45
C TYR A 82 15.90 6.57 10.48
N ASN A 83 15.78 7.82 10.92
CA ASN A 83 15.68 8.98 10.04
C ASN A 83 16.90 8.96 9.08
N TYR A 84 16.70 8.47 7.86
CA TYR A 84 17.43 9.01 6.73
C TYR A 84 16.74 10.34 6.40
N GLU A 85 17.00 11.35 7.24
CA GLU A 85 16.88 12.73 6.77
C GLU A 85 17.77 12.84 5.53
N GLU A 86 17.18 13.33 4.45
CA GLU A 86 17.90 13.76 3.26
C GLU A 86 19.05 14.67 3.68
N ASP A 87 20.29 14.17 3.61
CA ASP A 87 21.45 15.04 3.45
C ASP A 87 21.28 15.72 2.07
N GLU A 88 20.56 16.84 2.06
CA GLU A 88 20.70 17.88 1.04
C GLU A 88 22.14 18.40 1.09
N ASP A 89 22.99 17.96 0.15
CA ASP A 89 24.18 18.69 -0.30
C ASP A 89 23.83 19.59 -1.49
#